data_AF-A0A392P095-F1
#
_entry.id   AF-A0A392P095-F1
#
_cell.length_a   1.000
_cell.length_b   1.000
_cell.length_c   1.000
_cell.angle_alpha   90.00
_cell.angle_beta   90.00
_cell.angle_gamma   90.00
#
_symmetry.space_group_name_H-M   'P 1'
#
loop_
_entity.id
_entity.type
_entity.pdbx_description
1 polymer ?
#
loop_
_entity_poly.entity_id
_entity_poly.type
_entity_poly.pdbx_seq_one_letter_code
_entity_poly.pdbx_strand_id
1 'polypeptide(L)'
;MFVLEICEPGACFAGRMRCLAALARWEELSDLCKEYWTPADAVTRLEIAPMAANAAWNMGEWDQMAEYVSRLDDGDETKLRTAGNNASSGDGSSNGTFYRAVLSVRRGKYDEAREYVERARKCLATELAALVSVLH
;
A
#
# COMPACT_ATOMS: atom_id res chain seq x y z
N MET A 1 -20.76 -23.95 18.49
CA MET A 1 -19.32 -24.16 18.19
C MET A 1 -19.06 -23.87 16.71
N PHE A 2 -19.41 -22.67 16.22
CA PHE A 2 -19.23 -22.27 14.81
C PHE A 2 -19.06 -20.75 14.64
N VAL A 3 -18.75 -20.00 15.72
CA VAL A 3 -18.61 -18.53 15.68
C VAL A 3 -17.24 -18.07 16.20
N LEU A 4 -16.26 -18.98 16.27
CA LEU A 4 -14.90 -18.67 16.74
C LEU A 4 -13.81 -18.99 15.71
N GLU A 5 -14.20 -19.23 14.45
CA GLU A 5 -13.28 -19.66 13.37
C GLU A 5 -13.27 -18.69 12.17
N ILE A 6 -13.63 -17.41 12.38
CA ILE A 6 -13.69 -16.39 11.30
C ILE A 6 -12.93 -15.09 11.63
N CYS A 7 -11.96 -15.13 12.54
CA CYS A 7 -10.95 -14.08 12.59
C CYS A 7 -9.64 -14.76 12.26
N GLU A 8 -9.32 -14.86 10.96
CA GLU A 8 -7.96 -15.20 10.58
C GLU A 8 -7.01 -14.30 11.37
N PRO A 9 -5.92 -14.83 11.96
CA PRO A 9 -4.97 -14.01 12.72
C PRO A 9 -4.48 -12.78 11.93
N GLY A 10 -4.56 -12.82 10.59
CA GLY A 10 -4.50 -11.71 9.61
C GLY A 10 -5.26 -10.43 9.98
N ALA A 11 -6.55 -10.55 10.29
CA ALA A 11 -7.47 -9.42 10.30
C ALA A 11 -7.31 -8.50 11.53
N CYS A 12 -6.92 -9.06 12.68
CA CYS A 12 -6.83 -8.33 13.94
C CYS A 12 -5.62 -7.38 14.00
N PHE A 13 -4.46 -7.81 13.50
CA PHE A 13 -3.26 -6.95 13.54
C PHE A 13 -3.32 -5.83 12.50
N ALA A 14 -3.96 -6.05 11.33
CA ALA A 14 -4.13 -5.00 10.33
C ALA A 14 -4.97 -3.83 10.88
N GLY A 15 -5.96 -4.10 11.73
CA GLY A 15 -6.71 -3.08 12.46
C GLY A 15 -5.82 -2.24 13.39
N ARG A 16 -4.97 -2.90 14.19
CA ARG A 16 -4.00 -2.22 15.06
C ARG A 16 -3.01 -1.36 14.27
N MET A 17 -2.49 -1.87 13.15
CA MET A 17 -1.56 -1.14 12.28
C MET A 17 -2.22 0.13 11.70
N ARG A 18 -3.47 0.04 11.23
CA ARG A 18 -4.23 1.20 10.75
C ARG A 18 -4.43 2.25 11.84
N CYS A 19 -4.73 1.82 13.07
CA CYS A 19 -4.85 2.74 14.21
C CYS A 19 -3.52 3.42 14.53
N LEU A 20 -2.41 2.68 14.56
CA LEU A 20 -1.09 3.26 14.78
C LEU A 20 -0.70 4.26 13.69
N ALA A 21 -1.02 3.96 12.43
CA ALA A 21 -0.80 4.86 11.31
C ALA A 21 -1.63 6.15 11.44
N ALA A 22 -2.91 6.04 11.83
CA ALA A 22 -3.78 7.18 12.07
C ALA A 22 -3.31 8.06 13.25
N LEU A 23 -2.64 7.46 14.24
CA LEU A 23 -2.06 8.15 15.40
C LEU A 23 -0.63 8.66 15.13
N ALA A 24 -0.09 8.48 13.92
CA ALA A 24 1.29 8.83 13.57
C ALA A 24 2.37 8.21 14.49
N ARG A 25 2.10 7.04 15.08
CA ARG A 25 3.05 6.29 15.90
C ARG A 25 3.93 5.41 15.02
N TRP A 26 4.81 6.06 14.26
CA TRP A 26 5.57 5.42 13.17
C TRP A 26 6.61 4.40 13.66
N GLU A 27 7.24 4.63 14.80
CA GLU A 27 8.21 3.71 15.40
C GLU A 27 7.54 2.38 15.75
N GLU A 28 6.47 2.42 16.54
CA GLU A 28 5.71 1.23 16.93
C GLU A 28 5.04 0.52 15.75
N LEU A 29 4.60 1.27 14.75
CA LEU A 29 4.10 0.69 13.51
C LEU A 29 5.22 -0.02 12.74
N SER A 30 6.42 0.57 12.66
CA SER A 30 7.56 -0.02 11.97
C SER A 30 8.02 -1.31 12.65
N ASP A 31 8.12 -1.32 13.98
CA ASP A 31 8.48 -2.52 14.75
C ASP A 31 7.47 -3.65 14.52
N LEU A 32 6.17 -3.32 14.61
CA LEU A 32 5.10 -4.28 14.35
C LEU A 32 5.13 -4.77 12.90
N CYS A 33 5.41 -3.91 11.91
CA CYS A 33 5.56 -4.35 10.53
C CYS A 33 6.74 -5.31 10.37
N LYS A 34 7.91 -5.02 10.97
CA LYS A 34 9.12 -5.86 10.88
C LYS A 34 8.91 -7.24 11.51
N GLU A 35 8.25 -7.29 12.66
CA GLU A 35 7.94 -8.54 13.38
C GLU A 35 7.09 -9.49 12.52
N TYR A 36 6.08 -8.96 11.84
CA TYR A 36 5.12 -9.76 11.07
C TYR A 36 5.53 -9.96 9.60
N TRP A 37 6.41 -9.12 9.04
CA TRP A 37 6.80 -9.18 7.63
C TRP A 37 7.46 -10.50 7.23
N THR A 38 8.42 -10.98 8.03
CA THR A 38 9.16 -12.22 7.76
C THR A 38 8.28 -13.47 7.80
N PRO A 39 7.46 -13.69 8.85
CA PRO A 39 6.58 -14.86 8.93
C PRO A 39 5.34 -14.77 8.03
N ALA A 40 4.96 -13.57 7.56
CA ALA A 40 3.79 -13.38 6.72
C ALA A 40 3.90 -14.10 5.37
N ASP A 41 2.77 -14.64 4.92
CA ASP A 41 2.61 -15.18 3.57
C ASP A 41 2.47 -14.05 2.53
N ALA A 42 2.46 -14.40 1.25
CA ALA A 42 2.43 -13.41 0.16
C ALA A 42 1.16 -12.53 0.19
N VAL A 43 0.02 -13.10 0.58
CA VAL A 43 -1.26 -12.38 0.66
C VAL A 43 -1.21 -11.37 1.81
N THR A 44 -0.78 -11.79 3.00
CA THR A 44 -0.62 -10.90 4.15
C THR A 44 0.41 -9.80 3.88
N ARG A 45 1.50 -10.11 3.18
CA ARG A 45 2.51 -9.12 2.81
C ARG A 45 1.94 -8.00 1.93
N LEU A 46 1.02 -8.31 1.02
CA LEU A 46 0.35 -7.29 0.20
C LEU A 46 -0.54 -6.38 1.05
N GLU A 47 -1.18 -6.91 2.10
CA GLU A 47 -2.01 -6.09 3.00
C GLU A 47 -1.17 -5.15 3.90
N ILE A 48 -0.02 -5.62 4.39
CA ILE A 48 0.85 -4.84 5.29
C ILE A 48 1.81 -3.89 4.55
N ALA A 49 2.20 -4.21 3.31
CA ALA A 49 3.15 -3.45 2.52
C ALA A 49 2.87 -1.93 2.45
N PRO A 50 1.63 -1.44 2.23
CA PRO A 50 1.39 0.01 2.18
C PRO A 50 1.57 0.67 3.55
N MET A 51 1.17 0.01 4.64
CA MET A 51 1.36 0.53 6.00
C MET A 51 2.84 0.54 6.40
N ALA A 52 3.56 -0.52 6.04
CA ALA A 52 4.99 -0.66 6.28
C ALA A 52 5.80 0.37 5.46
N ALA A 53 5.46 0.58 4.18
CA ALA A 53 6.06 1.61 3.34
C ALA A 53 5.80 3.02 3.90
N ASN A 54 4.59 3.30 4.37
CA ASN A 54 4.27 4.58 5.00
C ASN A 54 5.09 4.82 6.29
N ALA A 55 5.20 3.81 7.15
CA ALA A 55 6.01 3.90 8.37
C ALA A 55 7.49 4.14 8.05
N ALA A 56 8.06 3.33 7.14
CA ALA A 56 9.45 3.44 6.73
C ALA A 56 9.77 4.81 6.08
N TRP A 57 8.84 5.36 5.30
CA TRP A 57 8.98 6.72 4.77
C TRP A 57 9.06 7.77 5.90
N ASN A 58 8.13 7.74 6.86
CA ASN A 58 8.09 8.70 7.95
C ASN A 58 9.30 8.58 8.90
N MET A 59 9.87 7.38 9.02
CA MET A 59 11.10 7.13 9.79
C MET A 59 12.39 7.50 9.03
N GLY A 60 12.30 7.75 7.72
CA GLY A 60 13.47 7.95 6.86
C GLY A 60 14.28 6.67 6.60
N GLU A 61 13.66 5.49 6.75
CA GLU A 61 14.24 4.18 6.45
C GLU A 61 13.97 3.79 4.99
N TRP A 62 14.63 4.46 4.06
CA TRP A 62 14.29 4.41 2.63
C TRP A 62 14.62 3.09 1.94
N ASP A 63 15.66 2.38 2.40
CA ASP A 63 16.00 1.05 1.86
C ASP A 63 14.92 0.04 2.22
N GLN A 64 14.39 0.14 3.44
CA GLN A 64 13.30 -0.67 3.92
C GLN A 64 11.97 -0.33 3.22
N MET A 65 11.73 0.96 2.97
CA MET A 65 10.61 1.40 2.13
C MET A 65 10.69 0.79 0.73
N ALA A 66 11.87 0.75 0.11
CA ALA A 66 12.05 0.16 -1.22
C ALA A 66 11.78 -1.35 -1.24
N GLU A 67 12.12 -2.08 -0.18
CA GLU A 67 11.79 -3.50 -0.03
C GLU A 67 10.27 -3.71 -0.02
N TYR A 68 9.53 -2.94 0.81
CA TYR A 68 8.08 -3.05 0.88
C TYR A 68 7.40 -2.69 -0.45
N VAL A 69 7.88 -1.64 -1.11
CA VAL A 69 7.33 -1.17 -2.41
C VAL A 69 7.61 -2.16 -3.54
N SER A 70 8.71 -2.90 -3.50
CA SER A 70 8.98 -3.94 -4.50
C SER A 70 7.89 -5.02 -4.51
N ARG A 71 7.34 -5.35 -3.34
CA ARG A 71 6.27 -6.34 -3.20
C ARG A 71 4.90 -5.83 -3.63
N LEU A 72 4.69 -4.52 -3.63
CA LEU A 72 3.49 -3.91 -4.19
C LEU A 72 3.44 -4.04 -5.72
N ASP A 73 4.59 -4.19 -6.38
CA ASP A 73 4.72 -4.23 -7.85
C ASP A 73 4.95 -5.64 -8.42
N ASP A 74 5.21 -6.64 -7.58
CA ASP A 74 5.28 -8.06 -8.01
C ASP A 74 3.90 -8.59 -8.49
N GLY A 75 2.83 -7.81 -8.29
CA GLY A 75 1.48 -8.06 -8.77
C GLY A 75 1.26 -7.57 -10.20
N ASP A 76 1.92 -8.22 -11.16
CA ASP A 76 1.58 -8.32 -12.59
C ASP A 76 0.32 -7.51 -13.00
N GLU A 77 0.50 -6.43 -13.77
CA GLU A 77 -0.61 -5.63 -14.33
C GLU A 77 -1.62 -6.48 -15.14
N THR A 78 -1.28 -7.73 -15.47
CA THR A 78 -2.17 -8.73 -16.07
C THR A 78 -3.30 -9.20 -15.13
N LYS A 79 -3.19 -9.02 -13.80
CA LYS A 79 -4.24 -9.43 -12.83
C LYS A 79 -5.32 -8.37 -12.59
N LEU A 80 -5.16 -7.15 -13.11
CA LEU A 80 -6.21 -6.11 -13.08
C LEU A 80 -7.48 -6.53 -13.85
N ARG A 81 -7.38 -7.50 -14.79
CA ARG A 81 -8.51 -7.96 -15.60
C ARG A 81 -9.28 -9.13 -15.00
N THR A 82 -8.74 -9.84 -14.00
CA THR A 82 -9.38 -11.06 -13.46
C THR A 82 -10.09 -10.82 -12.11
N ALA A 83 -9.84 -9.68 -11.45
CA ALA A 83 -10.58 -9.29 -10.24
C ALA A 83 -11.81 -8.43 -10.59
N GLY A 84 -12.67 -8.94 -11.47
CA GLY A 84 -13.90 -8.28 -11.89
C GLY A 84 -15.02 -8.25 -10.85
N ASN A 85 -14.86 -8.83 -9.66
CA ASN A 85 -15.91 -8.86 -8.63
C ASN A 85 -15.28 -8.94 -7.23
N ASN A 86 -14.96 -7.78 -6.64
CA ASN A 86 -15.05 -7.47 -5.21
C ASN A 86 -14.61 -6.02 -5.02
N ALA A 87 -15.59 -5.12 -5.09
CA ALA A 87 -15.44 -3.72 -4.79
C ALA A 87 -15.20 -3.53 -3.27
N SER A 88 -13.96 -3.66 -2.82
CA SER A 88 -13.47 -3.13 -1.53
C SER A 88 -11.95 -3.30 -1.33
N SER A 89 -11.10 -3.20 -2.36
CA SER A 89 -9.63 -3.25 -2.20
C SER A 89 -8.92 -2.61 -3.40
N GLY A 90 -9.29 -1.37 -3.74
CA GLY A 90 -8.93 -0.70 -4.99
C GLY A 90 -7.61 0.07 -5.00
N ASP A 91 -6.64 -0.19 -4.11
CA ASP A 91 -5.51 0.72 -3.91
C ASP A 91 -4.11 0.08 -3.98
N GLY A 92 -4.02 -1.20 -4.37
CA GLY A 92 -2.72 -1.84 -4.59
C GLY A 92 -1.90 -1.18 -5.72
N SER A 93 -2.57 -0.62 -6.73
CA SER A 93 -1.95 -0.05 -7.92
C SER A 93 -1.56 1.45 -7.78
N SER A 94 -2.34 2.24 -7.03
CA SER A 94 -2.11 3.68 -6.84
C SER A 94 -0.96 3.96 -5.85
N ASN A 95 -0.98 3.29 -4.70
CA ASN A 95 -0.02 3.50 -3.61
C ASN A 95 1.39 3.02 -3.96
N GLY A 96 1.53 1.86 -4.63
CA GLY A 96 2.83 1.37 -5.11
C GLY A 96 3.51 2.33 -6.09
N THR A 97 2.74 2.86 -7.05
CA THR A 97 3.20 3.86 -8.03
C THR A 97 3.64 5.16 -7.34
N PHE A 98 2.87 5.62 -6.36
CA PHE A 98 3.18 6.83 -5.61
C PHE A 98 4.47 6.69 -4.79
N TYR A 99 4.64 5.60 -4.04
CA TYR A 99 5.86 5.38 -3.27
C TYR A 99 7.11 5.23 -4.15
N ARG A 100 6.96 4.64 -5.35
CA ARG A 100 8.05 4.59 -6.33
C ARG A 100 8.42 5.98 -6.84
N ALA A 101 7.44 6.85 -7.08
CA ALA A 101 7.69 8.25 -7.42
C ALA A 101 8.54 8.94 -6.34
N VAL A 102 8.18 8.77 -5.06
CA VAL A 102 8.91 9.34 -3.91
C VAL A 102 10.36 8.82 -3.87
N LEU A 103 10.57 7.52 -4.05
CA LEU A 103 11.91 6.93 -4.10
C LEU A 103 12.73 7.45 -5.29
N SER A 104 12.13 7.65 -6.46
CA SER A 104 12.79 8.19 -7.65
C SER A 104 13.18 9.66 -7.51
N VAL A 105 12.33 10.51 -6.90
CA VAL A 105 12.66 11.91 -6.56
C VAL A 105 13.89 11.96 -5.68
N ARG A 106 13.92 11.14 -4.62
CA ARG A 106 15.03 11.13 -3.66
C ARG A 106 16.36 10.65 -4.26
N ARG A 107 16.30 9.73 -5.23
CA ARG A 107 17.49 9.23 -5.95
C ARG A 107 18.03 10.25 -6.98
N GLY A 108 17.41 11.42 -7.12
CA GLY A 108 17.79 12.45 -8.09
C GLY A 108 17.41 12.11 -9.54
N LYS A 109 16.56 11.09 -9.74
CA LYS A 109 16.05 10.68 -11.05
C LYS A 109 14.79 11.45 -11.40
N TYR A 110 14.93 12.75 -11.64
CA TYR A 110 13.79 13.65 -11.81
C TYR A 110 12.96 13.37 -13.08
N ASP A 111 13.58 12.84 -14.15
CA ASP A 111 12.86 12.45 -15.37
C ASP A 111 11.90 11.29 -15.11
N GLU A 112 12.38 10.25 -14.42
CA GLU A 112 11.59 9.07 -14.03
C GLU A 112 10.51 9.43 -13.01
N ALA A 113 10.83 10.32 -12.05
CA ALA A 113 9.86 10.82 -11.08
C ALA A 113 8.71 11.59 -11.74
N ARG A 114 8.99 12.40 -12.77
CA ARG A 114 7.97 13.16 -13.50
C ARG A 114 6.95 12.25 -14.17
N GLU A 115 7.40 11.13 -14.73
CA GLU A 115 6.51 10.14 -15.34
C GLU A 115 5.57 9.49 -14.31
N TYR A 116 6.09 9.09 -13.15
CA TYR A 116 5.27 8.53 -12.08
C TYR A 116 4.29 9.54 -11.48
N VAL A 117 4.69 10.81 -11.35
CA VAL A 117 3.80 11.89 -10.88
C VAL A 117 2.64 12.13 -11.86
N GLU A 118 2.91 12.17 -13.16
CA GLU A 118 1.85 12.31 -14.17
C GLU A 118 0.92 11.08 -14.21
N ARG A 119 1.45 9.87 -13.98
CA ARG A 119 0.64 8.64 -13.86
C ARG A 119 -0.26 8.69 -12.63
N ALA A 120 0.27 9.08 -11.47
CA ALA A 120 -0.51 9.24 -10.24
C ALA A 120 -1.61 10.31 -10.42
N ARG A 121 -1.29 11.43 -11.07
CA ARG A 121 -2.25 12.51 -11.36
C ARG A 121 -3.40 12.03 -12.24
N LYS A 122 -3.13 11.20 -13.25
CA LYS A 122 -4.17 10.62 -14.12
C LYS A 122 -5.11 9.70 -13.35
N CYS A 123 -4.58 8.83 -12.49
CA CYS A 123 -5.41 7.96 -11.63
C CYS A 123 -6.32 8.76 -10.70
N LEU A 124 -5.77 9.80 -10.04
CA LEU A 124 -6.55 10.72 -9.21
C LEU A 124 -7.63 11.47 -10.00
N ALA A 125 -7.33 11.90 -11.22
CA ALA A 125 -8.30 12.59 -12.08
C ALA A 125 -9.46 11.66 -12.50
N THR A 126 -9.18 10.39 -12.78
CA THR A 126 -10.21 9.40 -13.09
C THR A 126 -11.09 9.08 -11.88
N GLU A 127 -10.53 8.99 -10.67
CA GLU A 127 -11.31 8.80 -9.44
C GLU A 127 -12.21 10.00 -9.13
N LEU A 128 -11.68 11.22 -9.27
CA LEU A 128 -12.48 12.44 -9.12
C LEU A 128 -13.60 12.54 -10.17
N ALA A 129 -13.32 12.21 -11.43
CA ALA A 129 -14.34 12.19 -12.47
C ALA A 129 -15.44 11.16 -12.19
N ALA A 130 -15.06 9.98 -11.67
CA ALA A 130 -16.02 8.96 -11.25
C ALA A 130 -16.92 9.48 -10.11
N LEU A 131 -16.36 10.14 -9.10
CA LEU A 131 -17.13 10.72 -7.99
C LEU A 131 -18.09 11.82 -8.45
N VAL A 132 -17.68 12.69 -9.38
CA VAL A 132 -18.53 13.76 -9.92
C VAL A 132 -19.68 13.19 -10.77
N SER A 133 -19.45 12.09 -11.48
CA SER A 133 -20.50 11.43 -12.29
C SER A 133 -21.56 10.69 -11.49
N VAL A 134 -21.25 10.28 -10.25
CA VAL A 134 -22.22 9.64 -9.33
C VAL A 134 -23.06 10.68 -8.58
N LEU A 135 -22.67 11.95 -8.62
CA LEU A 135 -23.38 13.06 -7.97
C LEU A 135 -24.43 13.75 -8.88
N HIS A 136 -24.64 13.24 -10.11
CA HIS A 136 -25.62 13.76 -11.09
C HIS A 136 -26.62 12.66 -11.48
#